data_AF-A0A6L5Y655-F1
#
_entry.id   AF-A0A6L5Y655-F1
#
_cell.length_a   1.000
_cell.length_b   1.000
_cell.length_c   1.000
_cell.angle_alpha   90.00
_cell.angle_beta   90.00
_cell.angle_gamma   90.00
#
_symmetry.space_group_name_H-M   'P 1'
#
loop_
_entity.id
_entity.type
_entity.pdbx_description
1 polymer ?
#
loop_
_entity_poly.entity_id
_entity_poly.type
_entity_poly.pdbx_seq_one_letter_code
_entity_poly.pdbx_strand_id
1 'polypeptide(L)'
;MHRKCVGSREIRHINNRRGSYLVEAAVVIPFFIIAVMLLIGIMPVISTCERITFDVCEEMRLEMAKSAVRSSRAALPLSVQARVPAEESKVTSFRVTGFRYRFEEDGTGDRIELKFRAVFHEKTPVGAFGRIRFDGRIEGRTFTGAYYRGGGRGGGIVCIFPKAGRCYHSRACSFVKANCHQTFLSEEIRRRYRPCPNCRAGKASAGSPVFVFEDTGRAYHLAGCSAVSRYYIETDKNQAVEKGYTPCGKCGGVPRGVSQQKGGA
;
A
#
# COMPACT_ATOMS: atom_id res chain seq x y z
N MET A 1 -40.38 -26.13 100.84
CA MET A 1 -40.72 -26.54 99.46
C MET A 1 -40.72 -25.31 98.57
N HIS A 2 -39.79 -25.21 97.61
CA HIS A 2 -40.00 -24.80 96.21
C HIS A 2 -38.67 -24.36 95.59
N ARG A 3 -38.10 -25.27 94.81
CA ARG A 3 -37.10 -25.00 93.78
C ARG A 3 -37.74 -24.09 92.73
N LYS A 4 -37.03 -23.07 92.27
CA LYS A 4 -37.27 -22.47 90.95
C LYS A 4 -35.98 -22.48 90.16
N CYS A 5 -36.11 -23.03 88.96
CA CYS A 5 -35.07 -23.42 88.03
C CYS A 5 -34.26 -22.22 87.54
N VAL A 6 -32.93 -22.36 87.55
CA VAL A 6 -32.02 -21.48 86.82
C VAL A 6 -32.06 -21.93 85.36
N GLY A 7 -32.69 -21.13 84.51
CA GLY A 7 -32.65 -21.30 83.06
C GLY A 7 -31.32 -20.80 82.53
N SER A 8 -30.44 -21.73 82.17
CA SER A 8 -29.17 -21.48 81.49
C SER A 8 -29.43 -20.78 80.15
N ARG A 9 -29.01 -19.52 80.00
CA ARG A 9 -28.91 -18.88 78.68
C ARG A 9 -27.64 -19.38 78.00
N GLU A 10 -27.78 -20.31 77.05
CA GLU A 10 -26.74 -20.60 76.08
C GLU A 10 -26.48 -19.36 75.23
N ILE A 11 -25.33 -18.70 75.45
CA ILE A 11 -24.79 -17.72 74.52
C ILE A 11 -24.27 -18.50 73.32
N ARG A 12 -25.08 -18.60 72.27
CA ARG A 12 -24.62 -19.12 70.98
C ARG A 12 -23.63 -18.14 70.38
N HIS A 13 -22.34 -18.44 70.50
CA HIS A 13 -21.30 -17.81 69.68
C HIS A 13 -21.57 -18.17 68.21
N ILE A 14 -22.18 -17.24 67.46
CA ILE A 14 -22.29 -17.37 66.01
C ILE A 14 -20.88 -17.15 65.45
N ASN A 15 -20.13 -18.24 65.28
CA ASN A 15 -18.83 -18.20 64.62
C ASN A 15 -19.05 -18.08 63.11
N ASN A 16 -19.40 -16.87 62.66
CA ASN A 16 -19.62 -16.59 61.25
C ASN A 16 -18.28 -16.44 60.51
N ARG A 17 -17.67 -17.56 60.12
CA ARG A 17 -16.48 -17.58 59.23
C ARG A 17 -16.82 -17.32 57.75
N ARG A 18 -17.97 -16.71 57.45
CA ARG A 18 -18.36 -16.34 56.08
C ARG A 18 -18.27 -14.82 55.93
N GLY A 19 -17.40 -14.36 55.04
CA GLY A 19 -17.29 -12.96 54.67
C GLY A 19 -18.63 -12.41 54.16
N SER A 20 -18.86 -11.12 54.37
CA SER A 20 -20.04 -10.44 53.83
C SER A 20 -19.82 -10.13 52.35
N TYR A 21 -20.67 -10.68 51.48
CA TYR A 21 -20.63 -10.41 50.03
C TYR A 21 -20.70 -8.90 49.70
N LEU A 22 -21.34 -8.09 50.55
CA LEU A 22 -21.39 -6.64 50.38
C LEU A 22 -20.01 -5.99 50.57
N VAL A 23 -19.21 -6.50 51.51
CA VAL A 23 -17.85 -5.97 51.79
C VAL A 23 -16.89 -6.39 50.68
N GLU A 24 -16.99 -7.63 50.22
CA GLU A 24 -16.19 -8.12 49.08
C GLU A 24 -16.54 -7.32 47.80
N ALA A 25 -17.83 -7.09 47.53
CA ALA A 25 -18.27 -6.28 46.40
C ALA A 25 -17.84 -4.81 46.50
N ALA A 26 -17.89 -4.21 47.70
CA ALA A 26 -17.46 -2.83 47.93
C ALA A 26 -15.97 -2.62 47.62
N VAL A 27 -15.15 -3.67 47.76
CA VAL A 27 -13.73 -3.64 47.39
C VAL A 27 -13.56 -3.92 45.89
N VAL A 28 -14.22 -4.94 45.34
CA VAL A 28 -13.98 -5.41 43.96
C VAL A 28 -14.58 -4.48 42.89
N ILE A 29 -15.78 -3.94 43.11
CA ILE A 29 -16.51 -3.16 42.10
C ILE A 29 -15.74 -1.88 41.66
N PRO A 30 -15.15 -1.06 42.56
CA PRO A 30 -14.39 0.11 42.15
C PRO A 30 -13.20 -0.22 41.25
N PHE A 31 -12.43 -1.27 41.56
CA PHE A 31 -11.31 -1.70 40.71
C PHE A 31 -11.80 -2.21 39.35
N PHE A 32 -12.91 -2.94 39.33
CA PHE A 32 -13.52 -3.40 38.10
C PHE A 32 -13.98 -2.22 37.22
N ILE A 33 -14.63 -1.21 37.81
CA ILE A 33 -15.06 -0.01 37.07
C ILE A 33 -13.85 0.75 36.51
N ILE A 34 -12.79 0.94 37.29
CA ILE A 34 -11.55 1.58 36.82
C ILE A 34 -10.94 0.79 35.66
N ALA A 35 -10.90 -0.54 35.74
CA ALA A 35 -10.40 -1.39 34.67
C ALA A 35 -11.23 -1.24 33.39
N VAL A 36 -12.56 -1.24 33.48
CA VAL A 36 -13.45 -1.02 32.33
C VAL A 36 -13.27 0.39 31.75
N MET A 37 -13.12 1.41 32.59
CA MET A 37 -12.85 2.78 32.14
C MET A 37 -11.51 2.93 31.43
N LEU A 38 -10.47 2.21 31.87
CA LEU A 38 -9.18 2.15 31.19
C LEU A 38 -9.32 1.51 29.81
N LEU A 39 -10.04 0.39 29.70
CA LEU A 39 -10.30 -0.27 28.40
C LEU A 39 -11.04 0.65 27.43
N ILE A 40 -12.07 1.36 27.90
CA ILE A 40 -12.79 2.36 27.10
C ILE A 40 -11.85 3.52 26.71
N GLY A 41 -10.93 3.93 27.60
CA GLY A 41 -9.94 4.97 27.36
C GLY A 41 -8.93 4.64 26.24
N ILE A 42 -8.74 3.36 25.91
CA ILE A 42 -7.86 2.95 24.80
C ILE A 42 -8.49 3.25 23.44
N MET A 43 -9.82 3.17 23.32
CA MET A 43 -10.54 3.39 22.05
C MET A 43 -10.23 4.74 21.38
N PRO A 44 -10.29 5.89 22.07
CA PRO A 44 -9.96 7.18 21.45
C PRO A 44 -8.48 7.29 21.04
N VAL A 45 -7.57 6.63 21.78
CA VAL A 45 -6.14 6.56 21.43
C VAL A 45 -5.95 5.82 20.10
N ILE A 46 -6.55 4.63 19.97
CA ILE A 46 -6.51 3.84 18.73
C ILE A 46 -7.11 4.65 17.59
N SER A 47 -8.26 5.29 17.81
CA SER A 47 -8.93 6.11 16.81
C SER A 47 -8.05 7.26 16.30
N THR A 48 -7.27 7.91 17.16
CA THR A 48 -6.31 8.95 16.75
C THR A 48 -5.13 8.36 15.98
N CYS A 49 -4.59 7.20 16.38
CA CYS A 49 -3.57 6.50 15.61
C CYS A 49 -4.05 6.09 14.21
N GLU A 50 -5.29 5.61 14.09
CA GLU A 50 -5.90 5.21 12.82
C GLU A 50 -6.11 6.41 11.90
N ARG A 51 -6.59 7.55 12.41
CA ARG A 51 -6.74 8.79 11.61
C ARG A 51 -5.41 9.28 11.06
N ILE A 52 -4.38 9.37 11.91
CA ILE A 52 -3.01 9.73 11.47
C ILE A 52 -2.55 8.75 10.38
N THR A 53 -2.73 7.45 10.59
CA THR A 53 -2.32 6.43 9.61
C THR A 53 -3.08 6.59 8.29
N PHE A 54 -4.37 6.86 8.34
CA PHE A 54 -5.21 7.09 7.16
C PHE A 54 -4.72 8.30 6.36
N ASP A 55 -4.39 9.41 7.03
CA ASP A 55 -3.90 10.62 6.36
C ASP A 55 -2.56 10.40 5.67
N VAL A 56 -1.65 9.72 6.35
CA VAL A 56 -0.36 9.36 5.75
C VAL A 56 -0.55 8.39 4.57
N CYS A 57 -1.43 7.39 4.72
CA CYS A 57 -1.74 6.42 3.67
C CYS A 57 -2.37 7.07 2.44
N GLU A 58 -3.27 8.04 2.60
CA GLU A 58 -3.92 8.71 1.47
C GLU A 58 -2.92 9.55 0.67
N GLU A 59 -2.04 10.28 1.35
CA GLU A 59 -0.94 11.00 0.70
C GLU A 59 0.03 10.05 0.00
N MET A 60 0.38 8.94 0.65
CA MET A 60 1.22 7.88 0.07
C MET A 60 0.58 7.32 -1.20
N ARG A 61 -0.73 7.02 -1.16
CA ARG A 61 -1.50 6.49 -2.30
C ARG A 61 -1.50 7.49 -3.46
N LEU A 62 -1.68 8.78 -3.19
CA LEU A 62 -1.62 9.83 -4.21
C LEU A 62 -0.23 9.93 -4.84
N GLU A 63 0.84 9.87 -4.05
CA GLU A 63 2.21 9.91 -4.59
C GLU A 63 2.55 8.62 -5.36
N MET A 64 2.11 7.46 -4.88
CA MET A 64 2.21 6.19 -5.61
C MET A 64 1.56 6.28 -6.99
N ALA A 65 0.37 6.88 -7.11
CA ALA A 65 -0.31 7.05 -8.40
C ALA A 65 0.37 8.10 -9.30
N LYS A 66 0.79 9.24 -8.73
CA LYS A 66 1.43 10.34 -9.47
C LYS A 66 2.82 9.96 -10.00
N SER A 67 3.48 8.98 -9.38
CA SER A 67 4.84 8.55 -9.73
C SER A 67 5.03 8.13 -11.20
N ALA A 68 3.98 7.66 -11.88
CA ALA A 68 3.99 7.36 -13.32
C ALA A 68 4.11 8.62 -14.20
N VAL A 69 3.66 9.77 -13.71
CA VAL A 69 3.58 11.02 -14.48
C VAL A 69 4.68 11.99 -14.07
N ARG A 70 4.93 12.10 -12.76
CA ARG A 70 5.96 12.96 -12.15
C ARG A 70 6.66 12.19 -11.05
N SER A 71 7.97 12.37 -10.90
CA SER A 71 8.73 11.80 -9.80
C SER A 71 9.27 12.92 -8.92
N SER A 72 8.73 13.10 -7.71
CA SER A 72 9.21 14.12 -6.77
C SER A 72 9.51 13.51 -5.41
N ARG A 73 10.80 13.44 -5.05
CA ARG A 73 11.24 12.92 -3.76
C ARG A 73 10.77 13.80 -2.58
N ALA A 74 10.61 15.11 -2.78
CA ALA A 74 10.22 15.99 -1.68
C ALA A 74 8.71 16.08 -1.47
N ALA A 75 7.89 15.69 -2.45
CA ALA A 75 6.45 15.96 -2.43
C ALA A 75 5.73 15.26 -1.27
N LEU A 76 5.95 13.96 -1.09
CA LEU A 76 5.24 13.18 -0.05
C LEU A 76 5.60 13.60 1.38
N PRO A 77 6.90 13.72 1.76
CA PRO A 77 7.23 14.17 3.11
C PRO A 77 6.66 15.55 3.43
N LEU A 78 6.69 16.48 2.47
CA LEU A 78 6.16 17.83 2.66
C LEU A 78 4.63 17.84 2.80
N SER A 79 3.91 17.09 1.96
CA SER A 79 2.44 17.05 2.02
C SER A 79 1.93 16.44 3.31
N VAL A 80 2.53 15.32 3.74
CA VAL A 80 2.18 14.64 5.00
C VAL A 80 2.50 15.53 6.20
N GLN A 81 3.67 16.16 6.20
CA GLN A 81 4.12 17.04 7.30
C GLN A 81 3.20 18.26 7.49
N ALA A 82 2.56 18.74 6.41
CA ALA A 82 1.62 19.85 6.46
C ALA A 82 0.18 19.41 6.77
N ARG A 83 -0.28 18.29 6.18
CA ARG A 83 -1.67 17.84 6.27
C ARG A 83 -2.03 17.26 7.63
N VAL A 84 -1.20 16.39 8.19
CA VAL A 84 -1.55 15.67 9.45
C VAL A 84 -1.83 16.63 10.61
N PRO A 85 -1.00 17.66 10.90
CA PRO A 85 -1.31 18.61 11.97
C PRO A 85 -2.49 19.53 11.66
N ALA A 86 -2.82 19.73 10.37
CA ALA A 86 -3.92 20.58 9.95
C ALA A 86 -5.29 19.87 10.10
N GLU A 87 -5.33 18.55 9.90
CA GLU A 87 -6.56 17.76 10.03
C GLU A 87 -6.77 17.25 11.47
N GLU A 88 -5.70 16.88 12.18
CA GLU A 88 -5.79 16.32 13.53
C GLU A 88 -5.41 17.34 14.61
N SER A 89 -6.39 18.09 15.11
CA SER A 89 -6.21 19.11 16.16
C SER A 89 -5.61 18.58 17.49
N LYS A 90 -5.67 17.26 17.72
CA LYS A 90 -5.09 16.60 18.89
C LYS A 90 -3.57 16.40 18.77
N VAL A 91 -3.02 16.47 17.55
CA VAL A 91 -1.60 16.27 17.28
C VAL A 91 -0.83 17.54 17.65
N THR A 92 0.02 17.43 18.66
CA THR A 92 0.88 18.53 19.12
C THR A 92 2.13 18.65 18.27
N SER A 93 2.67 17.52 17.81
CA SER A 93 3.82 17.53 16.90
C SER A 93 3.79 16.31 16.00
N PHE A 94 4.03 16.53 14.71
CA PHE A 94 4.26 15.48 13.73
C PHE A 94 5.64 15.70 13.10
N ARG A 95 6.38 14.63 12.82
CA ARG A 95 7.65 14.71 12.09
C ARG A 95 7.88 13.49 11.23
N VAL A 96 8.24 13.69 9.98
CA VAL A 96 8.82 12.64 9.14
C VAL A 96 10.25 12.33 9.60
N THR A 97 10.49 11.09 10.04
CA THR A 97 11.78 10.65 10.60
C THR A 97 12.66 9.95 9.57
N GLY A 98 12.08 9.43 8.50
CA GLY A 98 12.81 8.77 7.42
C GLY A 98 11.96 8.65 6.16
N PHE A 99 12.61 8.77 5.00
CA PHE A 99 11.94 8.66 3.72
C PHE A 99 12.87 8.05 2.68
N ARG A 100 12.43 6.97 2.03
CA ARG A 100 13.10 6.35 0.88
C ARG A 100 12.16 6.36 -0.30
N TYR A 101 12.65 6.80 -1.45
CA TYR A 101 11.85 6.92 -2.67
C TYR A 101 12.42 6.06 -3.80
N ARG A 102 11.56 5.25 -4.40
CA ARG A 102 11.85 4.37 -5.54
C ARG A 102 13.13 3.56 -5.32
N PHE A 103 13.22 2.89 -4.19
CA PHE A 103 14.32 1.97 -3.90
C PHE A 103 13.96 0.55 -4.34
N GLU A 104 14.99 -0.26 -4.50
CA GLU A 104 14.88 -1.68 -4.80
C GLU A 104 15.39 -2.47 -3.60
N GLU A 105 14.60 -3.44 -3.16
CA GLU A 105 14.90 -4.33 -2.04
C GLU A 105 14.26 -5.69 -2.35
N ASP A 106 15.00 -6.77 -2.14
CA ASP A 106 14.56 -8.15 -2.41
C ASP A 106 14.11 -8.41 -3.86
N GLY A 107 14.78 -7.81 -4.84
CA GLY A 107 14.41 -7.92 -6.26
C GLY A 107 13.07 -7.24 -6.62
N THR A 108 12.51 -6.48 -5.68
CA THR A 108 11.30 -5.68 -5.89
C THR A 108 11.67 -4.21 -5.92
N GLY A 109 11.79 -3.68 -7.14
CA GLY A 109 11.98 -2.25 -7.38
C GLY A 109 10.73 -1.43 -7.10
N ASP A 110 10.87 -0.11 -7.23
CA ASP A 110 9.76 0.84 -7.21
C ASP A 110 9.08 0.99 -5.84
N ARG A 111 9.80 0.80 -4.73
CA ARG A 111 9.25 0.93 -3.36
C ARG A 111 9.39 2.36 -2.83
N ILE A 112 8.40 2.80 -2.05
CA ILE A 112 8.42 4.02 -1.24
C ILE A 112 8.25 3.62 0.21
N GLU A 113 9.08 4.17 1.09
CA GLU A 113 8.99 4.00 2.53
C GLU A 113 8.92 5.37 3.18
N LEU A 114 7.98 5.55 4.11
CA LEU A 114 7.86 6.73 4.93
C LEU A 114 7.77 6.32 6.41
N LYS A 115 8.66 6.89 7.22
CA LYS A 115 8.67 6.76 8.68
C LYS A 115 8.29 8.09 9.29
N PHE A 116 7.41 8.06 10.27
CA PHE A 116 6.93 9.26 10.94
C PHE A 116 6.78 9.05 12.44
N ARG A 117 6.78 10.17 13.16
CA ARG A 117 6.53 10.25 14.59
C ARG A 117 5.47 11.31 14.84
N ALA A 118 4.39 10.92 15.50
CA ALA A 118 3.36 11.80 15.99
C ALA A 118 3.37 11.82 17.52
N VAL A 119 3.05 12.98 18.09
CA VAL A 119 2.86 13.17 19.52
C VAL A 119 1.55 13.91 19.71
N PHE A 120 0.65 13.31 20.48
CA PHE A 120 -0.70 13.83 20.69
C PHE A 120 -1.15 13.63 22.15
N HIS A 121 -2.19 14.36 22.52
CA HIS A 121 -2.82 14.30 23.83
C HIS A 121 -4.25 13.78 23.68
N GLU A 122 -4.63 12.77 24.48
CA GLU A 122 -5.97 12.19 24.45
C GLU A 122 -6.62 12.32 25.82
N LYS A 123 -7.82 12.90 25.89
CA LYS A 123 -8.56 13.04 27.15
C LYS A 123 -9.25 11.71 27.43
N THR A 124 -8.76 10.97 28.42
CA THR A 124 -9.38 9.70 28.83
C THR A 124 -10.18 9.87 30.13
N PRO A 125 -11.23 9.08 30.38
CA PRO A 125 -12.13 9.24 31.52
C PRO A 125 -11.43 9.26 32.88
N VAL A 126 -10.29 8.57 32.97
CA VAL A 126 -9.46 8.44 34.17
C VAL A 126 -8.18 9.28 34.11
N GLY A 127 -8.00 10.11 33.07
CA GLY A 127 -6.78 10.91 32.88
C GLY A 127 -5.50 10.08 32.71
N ALA A 128 -5.61 8.77 32.50
CA ALA A 128 -4.50 7.83 32.51
C ALA A 128 -3.51 8.06 31.35
N PHE A 129 -3.99 8.63 30.25
CA PHE A 129 -3.20 8.87 29.06
C PHE A 129 -2.96 10.36 28.88
N GLY A 130 -1.79 10.83 29.32
CA GLY A 130 -1.37 12.22 29.15
C GLY A 130 -0.86 12.49 27.73
N ARG A 131 0.41 12.17 27.49
CA ARG A 131 1.12 12.44 26.22
C ARG A 131 1.49 11.11 25.56
N ILE A 132 0.97 10.88 24.37
CA ILE A 132 1.17 9.62 23.64
C ILE A 132 2.16 9.87 22.50
N ARG A 133 3.14 8.98 22.36
CA ARG A 133 4.06 8.95 21.22
C ARG A 133 3.67 7.81 20.31
N PHE A 134 3.48 8.11 19.04
CA PHE A 134 3.13 7.15 18.01
C PHE A 134 4.18 7.19 16.90
N ASP A 135 4.91 6.10 16.74
CA ASP A 135 5.87 5.90 15.66
C ASP A 135 5.24 4.98 14.61
N GLY A 136 5.24 5.42 13.35
CA GLY A 136 4.66 4.68 12.23
C GLY A 136 5.65 4.50 11.09
N ARG A 137 5.52 3.38 10.39
CA ARG A 137 6.24 3.06 9.14
C ARG A 137 5.21 2.57 8.13
N ILE A 138 5.12 3.26 7.00
CA ILE A 138 4.26 2.87 5.88
C ILE A 138 5.14 2.62 4.67
N GLU A 139 4.85 1.53 3.98
CA GLU A 139 5.49 1.16 2.72
C GLU A 139 4.46 1.03 1.62
N GLY A 140 4.82 1.49 0.43
CA GLY A 140 4.02 1.39 -0.77
C GLY A 140 4.90 1.07 -1.97
N ARG A 141 4.25 0.72 -3.08
CA ARG A 141 4.90 0.53 -4.38
C ARG A 141 4.40 1.58 -5.37
N THR A 142 5.32 2.29 -6.01
CA THR A 142 4.95 3.26 -7.06
C THR A 142 4.25 2.57 -8.21
N PHE A 143 3.19 3.21 -8.70
CA PHE A 143 2.58 2.83 -9.96
C PHE A 143 3.51 3.24 -11.11
N THR A 144 4.07 2.26 -11.81
CA THR A 144 4.96 2.53 -12.95
C THR A 144 4.28 2.38 -14.30
N GLY A 145 3.01 1.98 -14.33
CA GLY A 145 2.26 1.78 -15.57
C GLY A 145 2.76 0.64 -16.46
N ALA A 146 3.87 -0.02 -16.11
CA ALA A 146 4.27 -1.29 -16.71
C ALA A 146 3.23 -2.33 -16.29
N TYR A 147 2.35 -2.70 -17.21
CA TYR A 147 1.50 -3.89 -17.06
C TYR A 147 2.42 -5.05 -16.67
N TYR A 148 2.30 -5.54 -15.44
CA TYR A 148 2.98 -6.73 -14.94
C TYR A 148 4.51 -6.78 -15.14
N ARG A 149 5.26 -5.86 -14.51
CA ARG A 149 6.54 -6.25 -13.88
C ARG A 149 6.24 -6.99 -12.57
N GLY A 150 5.63 -8.17 -12.71
CA GLY A 150 5.52 -9.11 -11.60
C GLY A 150 6.93 -9.49 -11.15
N GLY A 151 7.16 -9.47 -9.84
CA GLY A 151 8.42 -9.96 -9.26
C GLY A 151 8.73 -11.33 -9.83
N GLY A 152 9.90 -11.44 -10.44
CA GLY A 152 10.23 -12.55 -11.33
C GLY A 152 10.20 -13.88 -10.60
N ARG A 153 9.38 -14.81 -11.07
CA ARG A 153 9.61 -16.25 -10.86
C ARG A 153 10.71 -16.75 -11.83
N GLY A 154 11.74 -15.94 -12.09
CA GLY A 154 12.90 -16.33 -12.89
C GLY A 154 12.67 -16.63 -14.38
N GLY A 155 11.64 -16.08 -15.04
CA GLY A 155 11.30 -16.43 -16.42
C GLY A 155 11.82 -15.48 -17.52
N GLY A 156 12.20 -14.26 -17.14
CA GLY A 156 12.54 -13.18 -18.08
C GLY A 156 11.31 -12.52 -18.72
N ILE A 157 11.50 -11.31 -19.25
CA ILE A 157 10.42 -10.48 -19.80
C ILE A 157 10.16 -10.84 -21.27
N VAL A 158 8.90 -11.13 -21.61
CA VAL A 158 8.40 -11.40 -22.96
C VAL A 158 7.27 -10.46 -23.33
N CYS A 159 7.00 -10.29 -24.63
CA CYS A 159 5.94 -9.44 -25.15
C CYS A 159 4.73 -10.28 -25.60
N ILE A 160 3.52 -9.89 -25.22
CA ILE A 160 2.26 -10.52 -25.65
C ILE A 160 1.34 -9.49 -26.30
N PHE A 161 0.43 -9.95 -27.17
CA PHE A 161 -0.61 -9.12 -27.78
C PHE A 161 -1.97 -9.46 -27.15
N PRO A 162 -2.49 -8.67 -26.19
CA PRO A 162 -3.64 -9.08 -25.36
C PRO A 162 -4.91 -9.38 -26.14
N LYS A 163 -5.18 -8.61 -27.20
CA LYS A 163 -6.43 -8.69 -27.98
C LYS A 163 -6.32 -9.55 -29.25
N ALA A 164 -5.11 -9.82 -29.73
CA ALA A 164 -4.89 -10.32 -31.08
C ALA A 164 -3.88 -11.48 -31.19
N GLY A 165 -3.24 -11.89 -30.09
CA GLY A 165 -2.20 -12.91 -30.10
C GLY A 165 -2.47 -14.04 -29.10
N ARG A 166 -2.08 -15.26 -29.49
CA ARG A 166 -1.98 -16.43 -28.61
C ARG A 166 -0.54 -16.80 -28.30
N CYS A 167 0.41 -16.02 -28.82
CA CYS A 167 1.84 -16.27 -28.68
C CYS A 167 2.51 -15.19 -27.82
N TYR A 168 3.57 -15.59 -27.11
CA TYR A 168 4.54 -14.67 -26.52
C TYR A 168 5.78 -14.55 -27.40
N HIS A 169 6.37 -13.35 -27.41
CA HIS A 169 7.43 -12.94 -28.32
C HIS A 169 8.62 -12.36 -27.55
N SER A 170 9.81 -12.47 -28.13
CA SER A 170 10.97 -11.69 -27.67
C SER A 170 10.84 -10.22 -28.10
N ARG A 171 11.42 -9.28 -27.34
CA ARG A 171 11.49 -7.85 -27.71
C ARG A 171 12.04 -7.60 -29.12
N ALA A 172 12.95 -8.44 -29.59
CA ALA A 172 13.60 -8.30 -30.90
C ALA A 172 12.75 -8.82 -32.09
N CYS A 173 11.58 -9.41 -31.83
CA CYS A 173 10.76 -10.01 -32.88
C CYS A 173 10.22 -8.94 -33.84
N SER A 174 10.23 -9.24 -35.15
CA SER A 174 9.71 -8.32 -36.18
C SER A 174 8.26 -7.90 -35.93
N PHE A 175 7.43 -8.80 -35.38
CA PHE A 175 6.04 -8.47 -35.01
C PHE A 175 5.96 -7.44 -33.89
N VAL A 176 6.87 -7.49 -32.92
CA VAL A 176 6.91 -6.53 -31.80
C VAL A 176 7.40 -5.17 -32.31
N LYS A 177 8.47 -5.15 -33.11
CA LYS A 177 9.05 -3.92 -33.67
C LYS A 177 8.09 -3.12 -34.55
N ALA A 178 7.22 -3.81 -35.29
CA ALA A 178 6.24 -3.19 -36.18
C ALA A 178 5.02 -2.59 -35.45
N ASN A 179 4.85 -2.88 -34.16
CA ASN A 179 3.66 -2.48 -33.40
C ASN A 179 4.02 -1.53 -32.27
N CYS A 180 2.99 -0.90 -31.70
CA CYS A 180 3.15 0.03 -30.59
C CYS A 180 3.06 -0.70 -29.25
N HIS A 181 3.57 -0.06 -28.19
CA HIS A 181 3.28 -0.44 -26.81
C HIS A 181 2.45 0.67 -26.15
N GLN A 182 1.67 0.29 -25.15
CA GLN A 182 0.92 1.23 -24.33
C GLN A 182 1.80 1.77 -23.21
N THR A 183 1.81 3.09 -23.03
CA THR A 183 2.48 3.80 -21.94
C THR A 183 1.59 4.94 -21.44
N PHE A 184 2.00 5.63 -20.38
CA PHE A 184 1.30 6.80 -19.86
C PHE A 184 1.98 8.09 -20.29
N LEU A 185 1.19 9.11 -20.58
CA LEU A 185 1.73 10.40 -21.01
C LEU A 185 2.40 11.12 -19.83
N SER A 186 3.72 11.03 -19.77
CA SER A 186 4.57 11.80 -18.87
C SER A 186 5.28 12.93 -19.61
N GLU A 187 5.89 13.85 -18.86
CA GLU A 187 6.73 14.90 -19.45
C GLU A 187 7.95 14.34 -20.21
N GLU A 188 8.44 13.15 -19.83
CA GLU A 188 9.50 12.47 -20.57
C GLU A 188 9.02 12.03 -21.97
N ILE A 189 7.81 11.45 -22.06
CA ILE A 189 7.22 11.04 -23.33
C ILE A 189 6.95 12.27 -24.22
N ARG A 190 6.49 13.39 -23.65
CA ARG A 190 6.29 14.65 -24.38
C ARG A 190 7.59 15.23 -24.94
N ARG A 191 8.71 15.04 -24.23
CA ARG A 191 10.04 15.46 -24.71
C ARG A 191 10.57 14.54 -25.80
N ARG A 192 10.34 13.23 -25.69
CA ARG A 192 10.89 12.23 -26.60
C ARG A 192 10.08 12.05 -27.89
N TYR A 193 8.76 12.23 -27.85
CA TYR A 193 7.85 11.98 -28.97
C TYR A 193 6.94 13.16 -29.24
N ARG A 194 6.69 13.45 -30.52
CA ARG A 194 5.74 14.50 -30.94
C ARG A 194 4.29 14.01 -30.85
N PRO A 195 3.31 14.87 -30.55
CA PRO A 195 1.91 14.48 -30.64
C PRO A 195 1.53 14.14 -32.08
N CYS A 196 0.82 13.04 -32.29
CA CYS A 196 0.25 12.73 -33.58
C CYS A 196 -0.85 13.75 -33.96
N PRO A 197 -0.75 14.42 -35.12
CA PRO A 197 -1.76 15.40 -35.56
C PRO A 197 -3.09 14.72 -35.91
N ASN A 198 -3.05 13.52 -36.51
CA ASN A 198 -4.25 12.82 -36.99
C ASN A 198 -5.21 12.41 -35.86
N CYS A 199 -4.67 12.02 -34.71
CA CYS A 199 -5.50 11.69 -33.53
C CYS A 199 -5.56 12.83 -32.51
N ARG A 200 -5.04 14.02 -32.84
CA ARG A 200 -5.03 15.20 -31.95
C ARG A 200 -4.46 14.90 -30.56
N ALA A 201 -3.42 14.07 -30.49
CA ALA A 201 -2.83 13.61 -29.23
C ALA A 201 -2.22 14.74 -28.39
N GLY A 202 -2.01 15.92 -28.97
CA GLY A 202 -1.56 17.12 -28.24
C GLY A 202 -2.55 17.61 -27.19
N LYS A 203 -3.84 17.26 -27.30
CA LYS A 203 -4.87 17.61 -26.30
C LYS A 203 -4.94 16.64 -25.12
N ALA A 204 -4.13 15.57 -25.12
CA ALA A 204 -4.16 14.58 -24.05
C ALA A 204 -3.59 15.14 -22.74
N SER A 205 -4.30 14.90 -21.64
CA SER A 205 -3.85 15.26 -20.30
C SER A 205 -2.69 14.36 -19.85
N ALA A 206 -1.82 14.91 -19.00
CA ALA A 206 -0.75 14.12 -18.39
C ALA A 206 -1.35 12.95 -17.60
N GLY A 207 -0.77 11.76 -17.74
CA GLY A 207 -1.32 10.51 -17.20
C GLY A 207 -2.35 9.81 -18.08
N SER A 208 -2.69 10.34 -19.26
CA SER A 208 -3.52 9.61 -20.23
C SER A 208 -2.76 8.40 -20.82
N PRO A 209 -3.43 7.26 -21.09
CA PRO A 209 -2.82 6.15 -21.79
C PRO A 209 -2.57 6.53 -23.26
N VAL A 210 -1.32 6.42 -23.70
CA VAL A 210 -0.87 6.74 -25.06
C VAL A 210 -0.08 5.56 -25.64
N PHE A 211 -0.03 5.49 -26.97
CA PHE A 211 0.64 4.42 -27.70
C PHE A 211 1.86 4.98 -28.43
N VAL A 212 2.99 4.30 -28.27
CA VAL A 212 4.27 4.72 -28.82
C VAL A 212 4.92 3.57 -29.58
N PHE A 213 5.49 3.87 -30.74
CA PHE A 213 6.30 2.94 -31.52
C PHE A 213 7.77 3.26 -31.23
N GLU A 214 8.46 2.43 -30.43
CA GLU A 214 9.82 2.72 -29.97
C GLU A 214 10.85 2.77 -31.12
N ASP A 215 10.78 1.82 -32.04
CA ASP A 215 11.78 1.67 -33.10
C ASP A 215 11.48 2.51 -34.35
N THR A 216 10.20 2.71 -34.66
CA THR A 216 9.75 3.25 -35.95
C THR A 216 9.01 4.58 -35.84
N GLY A 217 8.51 4.93 -34.65
CA GLY A 217 7.69 6.13 -34.46
C GLY A 217 8.44 7.25 -33.79
N ARG A 218 8.19 8.47 -34.28
CA ARG A 218 8.58 9.72 -33.61
C ARG A 218 7.40 10.40 -32.92
N ALA A 219 6.22 9.76 -32.94
CA ALA A 219 4.99 10.32 -32.41
C ALA A 219 4.28 9.38 -31.44
N TYR A 220 3.55 9.97 -30.51
CA TYR A 220 2.64 9.25 -29.62
C TYR A 220 1.19 9.43 -30.07
N HIS A 221 0.39 8.38 -29.87
CA HIS A 221 -0.96 8.23 -30.41
C HIS A 221 -1.98 7.94 -29.31
N LEU A 222 -3.26 8.24 -29.57
CA LEU A 222 -4.39 7.83 -28.75
C LEU A 222 -4.96 6.48 -29.23
N ALA A 223 -5.71 5.78 -28.38
CA ALA A 223 -6.27 4.45 -28.66
C ALA A 223 -7.12 4.37 -29.94
N GLY A 224 -7.79 5.46 -30.31
CA GLY A 224 -8.65 5.53 -31.50
C GLY A 224 -7.92 5.90 -32.81
N CYS A 225 -6.60 6.00 -32.80
CA CYS A 225 -5.86 6.34 -34.02
C CYS A 225 -5.80 5.13 -34.97
N SER A 226 -6.05 5.34 -36.26
CA SER A 226 -5.96 4.28 -37.28
C SER A 226 -4.59 3.62 -37.38
N ALA A 227 -3.51 4.32 -36.98
CA ALA A 227 -2.17 3.77 -36.90
C ALA A 227 -2.02 2.73 -35.77
N VAL A 228 -2.86 2.79 -34.73
CA VAL A 228 -2.85 1.89 -33.57
C VAL A 228 -3.80 0.72 -33.85
N SER A 229 -3.35 -0.22 -34.68
CA SER A 229 -4.13 -1.42 -35.01
C SER A 229 -3.91 -2.57 -34.01
N ARG A 230 -2.65 -2.75 -33.57
CA ARG A 230 -2.24 -3.76 -32.57
C ARG A 230 -1.21 -3.17 -31.64
N TYR A 231 -1.30 -3.54 -30.37
CA TYR A 231 -0.31 -3.17 -29.35
C TYR A 231 0.12 -4.40 -28.56
N TYR A 232 1.37 -4.39 -28.13
CA TYR A 232 1.89 -5.40 -27.20
C TYR A 232 2.06 -4.82 -25.80
N ILE A 233 2.08 -5.73 -24.83
CA ILE A 233 2.48 -5.46 -23.45
C ILE A 233 3.62 -6.40 -23.07
N GLU A 234 4.50 -5.95 -22.18
CA GLU A 234 5.54 -6.78 -21.58
C GLU A 234 4.96 -7.55 -20.39
N THR A 235 5.38 -8.79 -20.19
CA THR A 235 4.94 -9.64 -19.08
C THR A 235 6.02 -10.68 -18.76
N ASP A 236 5.95 -11.32 -17.59
CA ASP A 236 6.83 -12.44 -17.25
C ASP A 236 6.48 -13.68 -18.08
N LYS A 237 7.50 -14.40 -18.56
CA LYS A 237 7.31 -15.61 -19.37
C LYS A 237 6.45 -16.66 -18.68
N ASN A 238 6.65 -16.92 -17.39
CA ASN A 238 5.92 -17.95 -16.68
C ASN A 238 4.44 -17.56 -16.54
N GLN A 239 4.17 -16.28 -16.31
CA GLN A 239 2.81 -15.76 -16.30
C GLN A 239 2.14 -15.85 -17.68
N ALA A 240 2.90 -15.61 -18.76
CA ALA A 240 2.37 -15.78 -20.12
C ALA A 240 1.97 -17.24 -20.37
N VAL A 241 2.81 -18.20 -19.97
CA VAL A 241 2.51 -19.63 -20.10
C VAL A 241 1.30 -20.04 -19.25
N GLU A 242 1.22 -19.56 -18.00
CA GLU A 242 0.08 -19.79 -17.10
C GLU A 242 -1.24 -19.26 -17.69
N LYS A 243 -1.19 -18.13 -18.40
CA LYS A 243 -2.32 -17.57 -19.16
C LYS A 243 -2.61 -18.30 -20.48
N GLY A 244 -1.89 -19.37 -20.80
CA GLY A 244 -2.09 -20.19 -21.99
C GLY A 244 -1.42 -19.67 -23.26
N TYR A 245 -0.47 -18.73 -23.17
CA TYR A 245 0.28 -18.26 -24.32
C TYR A 245 1.36 -19.26 -24.74
N THR A 246 1.53 -19.44 -26.04
CA THR A 246 2.50 -20.34 -26.66
C THR A 246 3.74 -19.59 -27.18
N PRO A 247 4.91 -20.23 -27.34
CA PRO A 247 6.06 -19.55 -27.91
C PRO A 247 5.81 -19.19 -29.39
N CYS A 248 6.21 -17.99 -29.79
CA CYS A 248 6.13 -17.59 -31.20
C CYS A 248 7.07 -18.45 -32.07
N GLY A 249 6.55 -19.09 -33.12
CA GLY A 249 7.36 -19.93 -34.02
C GLY A 249 8.52 -19.22 -34.73
N LYS A 250 8.48 -17.88 -34.89
CA LYS A 250 9.56 -17.11 -35.53
C LYS A 250 10.70 -16.72 -34.58
N CYS A 251 10.40 -16.44 -33.32
CA CYS A 251 11.40 -15.91 -32.37
C CYS A 251 11.61 -16.80 -31.13
N GLY A 252 10.86 -17.89 -30.99
CA GLY A 252 10.88 -18.80 -29.85
C GLY A 252 10.42 -18.18 -28.53
N GLY A 253 10.17 -16.86 -28.48
CA GLY A 253 9.87 -16.15 -27.23
C GLY A 253 11.04 -16.12 -26.25
N VAL A 254 12.29 -16.12 -26.74
CA VAL A 254 13.49 -16.11 -25.89
C VAL A 254 13.61 -14.75 -25.16
N PRO A 255 13.62 -14.72 -23.82
CA PRO A 255 13.75 -13.47 -23.06
C PRO A 255 15.15 -12.86 -23.19
N ARG A 256 15.25 -11.52 -23.09
CA ARG A 256 16.56 -10.86 -23.01
C ARG A 256 17.23 -11.22 -21.69
N GLY A 257 18.47 -11.74 -21.75
CA GLY A 257 19.31 -12.02 -20.57
C GLY A 257 19.58 -13.51 -20.30
N VAL A 258 18.98 -14.43 -21.04
CA VAL A 258 19.33 -15.86 -20.99
C VAL A 258 20.15 -16.18 -22.24
N SER A 259 21.47 -16.16 -22.12
CA SER A 259 22.36 -16.76 -23.11
C SER A 259 21.95 -18.22 -23.31
N GLN A 260 21.74 -18.61 -24.56
CA GLN A 260 21.61 -20.00 -24.94
C GLN A 260 22.91 -20.73 -24.52
N GLN A 261 22.89 -21.48 -23.42
CA GLN A 261 23.77 -22.63 -23.32
C GLN A 261 23.30 -23.60 -24.40
N LYS A 262 24.00 -23.56 -25.54
CA LYS A 262 23.95 -24.62 -26.55
C LYS A 262 24.44 -25.88 -25.87
N GLY A 263 23.52 -26.79 -25.54
CA GLY A 263 23.86 -28.20 -25.34
C GLY A 263 24.39 -28.73 -26.67
N GLY A 264 25.70 -28.84 -26.78
CA GLY A 264 26.39 -29.52 -27.87
C GLY A 264 26.75 -30.92 -27.42
N ALA A 265 26.33 -31.88 -28.26
CA ALA A 265 26.74 -33.29 -28.37
C ALA A 265 26.56 -34.18 -27.13
#